data_AF-A0A930VY67-F1
#
_entry.id   AF-A0A930VY67-F1
#
_cell.length_a   1.000
_cell.length_b   1.000
_cell.length_c   1.000
_cell.angle_alpha   90.00
_cell.angle_beta   90.00
_cell.angle_gamma   90.00
#
_symmetry.space_group_name_H-M   'P 1'
#
loop_
_entity.id
_entity.type
_entity.pdbx_description
1 polymer ?
#
loop_
_entity_poly.entity_id
_entity_poly.type
_entity_poly.pdbx_seq_one_letter_code
_entity_poly.pdbx_strand_id
1 'polypeptide(L)'
;MGQDNPIQRQKVSVPDIVIITGMSGSGRTQALHVFEDMGYYCIDNLPPTLILQLANVAGINSSIGRHLAVTCDLRSQGLFDDMLEV
;
A
#
# COMPACT_ATOMS: atom_id res chain seq x y z
N MET A 1 3.17 39.34 -22.85
CA MET A 1 1.88 38.65 -23.05
C MET A 1 2.23 37.23 -23.48
N GLY A 2 1.86 36.23 -22.68
CA GLY A 2 2.36 34.86 -22.76
C GLY A 2 3.15 34.52 -21.50
N GLN A 3 2.45 34.13 -20.44
CA GLN A 3 3.04 33.40 -19.31
C GLN A 3 3.02 31.94 -19.74
N ASP A 4 4.18 31.42 -20.13
CA ASP A 4 4.35 30.01 -20.47
C ASP A 4 4.32 29.24 -19.15
N ASN A 5 3.12 28.88 -18.71
CA ASN A 5 2.93 28.12 -17.48
C ASN A 5 3.49 26.70 -17.70
N PRO A 6 4.62 26.30 -17.06
CA PRO A 6 5.06 24.92 -17.16
C PRO A 6 3.99 24.08 -16.46
N ILE A 7 3.35 23.20 -17.21
CA ILE A 7 2.47 22.16 -16.69
C ILE A 7 3.30 21.43 -15.63
N GLN A 8 3.05 21.73 -14.36
CA GLN A 8 3.68 21.07 -13.23
C GLN A 8 3.28 19.59 -13.37
N ARG A 9 4.18 18.77 -13.92
CA ARG A 9 4.04 17.32 -13.90
C ARG A 9 3.88 16.97 -12.43
N GLN A 10 2.66 16.69 -12.02
CA GLN A 10 2.36 16.19 -10.70
C GLN A 10 3.29 15.01 -10.49
N LYS A 11 4.30 15.20 -9.62
CA LYS A 11 5.24 14.15 -9.27
C LYS A 11 4.37 13.02 -8.73
N VAL A 12 4.21 11.95 -9.51
CA VAL A 12 3.47 10.78 -9.07
C VAL A 12 4.27 10.22 -7.91
N SER A 13 3.90 10.62 -6.69
CA SER A 13 4.38 10.00 -5.48
C SER A 13 3.75 8.61 -5.50
N VAL A 14 4.60 7.61 -5.70
CA VAL A 14 4.21 6.23 -5.47
C VAL A 14 3.76 6.16 -4.01
N PRO A 15 2.54 5.68 -3.72
CA PRO A 15 2.05 5.61 -2.36
C PRO A 15 3.04 4.81 -1.50
N ASP A 16 3.31 5.28 -0.29
CA ASP A 16 4.26 4.63 0.63
C ASP A 16 3.80 3.20 0.98
N ILE A 17 2.50 2.91 0.82
CA ILE A 17 1.87 1.62 1.12
C ILE A 17 0.86 1.27 0.02
N VAL A 18 0.94 0.03 -0.47
CA VAL A 18 0.00 -0.59 -1.41
C VAL A 18 -0.67 -1.76 -0.71
N ILE A 19 -2.00 -1.81 -0.76
CA ILE A 19 -2.79 -2.93 -0.25
C ILE A 19 -3.33 -3.73 -1.44
N ILE A 20 -2.97 -5.00 -1.50
CA ILE A 20 -3.36 -5.95 -2.53
C ILE A 20 -4.44 -6.85 -1.95
N THR A 21 -5.61 -6.87 -2.58
CA THR A 21 -6.74 -7.68 -2.14
C THR A 21 -7.48 -8.31 -3.31
N GLY A 22 -8.39 -9.23 -3.02
CA GLY A 22 -9.09 -10.03 -4.00
C GLY A 22 -9.44 -11.43 -3.50
N MET A 23 -10.34 -12.09 -4.20
CA MET A 23 -10.74 -13.47 -3.89
C MET A 23 -9.62 -14.47 -4.19
N SER A 24 -9.77 -15.72 -3.72
CA SER A 24 -8.87 -16.82 -4.11
C SER A 24 -8.78 -16.92 -5.64
N GLY A 25 -7.56 -17.04 -6.19
CA GLY A 25 -7.34 -17.14 -7.63
C GLY A 25 -7.33 -15.80 -8.40
N SER A 26 -7.55 -14.65 -7.75
CA SER A 26 -7.50 -13.33 -8.42
C SER A 26 -6.09 -12.84 -8.78
N GLY A 27 -5.05 -13.62 -8.48
CA GLY A 27 -3.67 -13.25 -8.79
C GLY A 27 -2.96 -12.38 -7.74
N ARG A 28 -3.48 -12.29 -6.50
CA ARG A 28 -2.85 -11.52 -5.40
C ARG A 28 -1.37 -11.82 -5.20
N THR A 29 -1.00 -13.10 -5.19
CA THR A 29 0.41 -13.53 -5.07
C THR A 29 1.25 -13.04 -6.24
N GLN A 30 0.69 -13.09 -7.46
CA GLN A 30 1.38 -12.58 -8.64
C GLN A 30 1.56 -11.07 -8.61
N ALA A 31 0.55 -10.33 -8.15
CA ALA A 31 0.67 -8.90 -7.94
C ALA A 31 1.75 -8.57 -6.91
N LEU A 32 1.81 -9.32 -5.79
CA LEU A 32 2.82 -9.12 -4.75
C LEU A 32 4.24 -9.32 -5.31
N HIS A 33 4.48 -10.36 -6.10
CA HIS A 33 5.79 -10.59 -6.74
C HIS A 33 6.18 -9.46 -7.71
N VAL A 34 5.22 -8.89 -8.44
CA VAL A 34 5.51 -7.73 -9.30
C VAL A 34 5.95 -6.52 -8.46
N PHE A 35 5.35 -6.31 -7.29
CA PHE A 35 5.79 -5.26 -6.38
C PHE A 35 7.17 -5.55 -5.76
N GLU A 36 7.45 -6.81 -5.45
CA GLU A 36 8.76 -7.27 -4.98
C GLU A 36 9.86 -6.94 -6.00
N ASP A 37 9.61 -7.24 -7.28
CA ASP A 37 10.51 -6.89 -8.39
C ASP A 37 10.70 -5.38 -8.57
N MET A 38 9.69 -4.58 -8.20
CA MET A 38 9.75 -3.10 -8.20
C MET A 38 10.47 -2.54 -6.96
N GLY A 39 10.95 -3.38 -6.05
CA GLY A 39 11.69 -2.97 -4.85
C GLY A 39 10.80 -2.63 -3.66
N TYR A 40 9.53 -3.04 -3.66
CA TYR A 40 8.66 -2.91 -2.50
C TYR A 40 9.01 -3.98 -1.45
N TYR A 41 8.91 -3.60 -0.18
CA TYR A 41 8.87 -4.56 0.91
C TYR A 41 7.51 -5.25 0.90
N CYS A 42 7.49 -6.55 0.61
CA CYS A 42 6.27 -7.30 0.42
C CYS A 42 5.91 -8.13 1.66
N ILE A 43 4.67 -8.01 2.13
CA ILE A 43 4.13 -8.78 3.25
C ILE A 43 2.87 -9.50 2.78
N ASP A 44 2.86 -10.83 2.89
CA ASP A 44 1.70 -11.65 2.50
C ASP A 44 0.80 -11.95 3.70
N ASN A 45 -0.50 -12.00 3.45
CA ASN A 45 -1.57 -12.43 4.35
C ASN A 45 -1.56 -11.70 5.72
N LEU A 46 -1.36 -10.38 5.70
CA LEU A 46 -1.35 -9.60 6.93
C LEU A 46 -2.79 -9.30 7.40
N PRO A 47 -3.09 -9.46 8.70
CA PRO A 47 -4.32 -8.96 9.29
C PRO A 47 -4.49 -7.44 9.08
N PRO A 48 -5.68 -6.96 8.70
CA PRO A 48 -6.05 -5.55 8.59
C PRO A 48 -5.67 -4.69 9.80
N THR A 49 -5.88 -5.22 11.01
CA THR A 49 -5.52 -4.54 12.27
C THR A 49 -4.01 -4.24 12.36
N LEU A 50 -3.16 -5.10 11.81
CA LEU A 50 -1.71 -4.90 11.76
C LEU A 50 -1.29 -3.99 10.60
N ILE A 51 -2.08 -3.88 9.53
CA ILE A 51 -1.82 -2.94 8.41
C ILE A 51 -1.78 -1.51 8.93
N LEU A 52 -2.72 -1.10 9.80
CA LEU A 52 -2.73 0.24 10.39
C LEU A 52 -1.50 0.52 11.24
N GLN A 53 -1.10 -0.46 12.06
CA GLN A 53 0.10 -0.32 12.89
C GLN A 53 1.36 -0.19 12.03
N LEU A 54 1.47 -1.01 10.99
CA LEU A 54 2.55 -0.93 10.01
C LEU A 54 2.54 0.41 9.26
N ALA A 55 1.36 0.93 8.93
CA ALA A 55 1.25 2.23 8.27
C ALA A 55 1.74 3.37 9.15
N ASN A 56 1.40 3.35 10.44
CA ASN A 56 1.92 4.31 11.41
C ASN A 56 3.46 4.22 11.53
N VAL A 57 4.01 3.00 11.63
CA VAL A 57 5.46 2.81 11.75
C VAL A 57 6.22 3.17 10.46
N ALA A 58 5.65 2.85 9.29
CA ALA A 58 6.23 3.19 7.99
C ALA A 58 6.22 4.70 7.76
N GLY A 59 5.16 5.41 8.15
CA GLY A 59 5.07 6.87 8.07
C GLY A 59 6.05 7.60 9.00
N ILE A 60 6.33 7.03 10.18
CA ILE A 60 7.26 7.60 11.18
C ILE A 60 8.74 7.45 10.74
N ASN A 61 9.09 6.45 9.92
CA ASN A 61 10.46 6.15 9.50
C ASN A 61 10.77 6.61 8.07
N SER A 62 10.20 7.73 7.64
CA SER A 62 10.33 8.32 6.29
C SER A 62 11.77 8.72 5.87
N SER A 63 12.79 8.38 6.67
CA SER A 63 14.21 8.40 6.29
C SER A 63 14.67 7.13 5.56
N ILE A 64 13.89 6.04 5.61
CA ILE A 64 14.12 4.81 4.84
C ILE A 64 12.97 4.72 3.84
N GLY A 65 13.14 5.30 2.65
CA GLY A 65 12.15 5.31 1.56
C GLY A 65 11.86 3.92 0.98
N ARG A 66 11.30 3.02 1.79
CA ARG A 66 10.86 1.69 1.37
C ARG A 66 9.36 1.73 1.14
N HIS A 67 8.96 1.54 -0.10
CA HIS A 67 7.57 1.32 -0.45
C HIS A 67 7.12 -0.04 0.09
N LEU A 68 5.94 -0.10 0.70
CA LEU A 68 5.38 -1.31 1.32
C LEU A 68 4.26 -1.87 0.43
N ALA A 69 4.25 -3.17 0.17
CA ALA A 69 3.15 -3.86 -0.48
C ALA A 69 2.62 -4.96 0.46
N VAL A 70 1.33 -4.93 0.76
CA VAL A 70 0.71 -5.86 1.72
C VAL A 70 -0.46 -6.56 1.09
N THR A 71 -0.56 -7.88 1.21
CA THR A 71 -1.78 -8.58 0.84
C THR A 71 -2.70 -8.77 2.04
N CYS A 72 -4.00 -8.66 1.81
CA CYS A 72 -5.02 -8.93 2.82
C CYS A 72 -6.21 -9.70 2.23
N ASP A 73 -6.72 -10.69 2.96
CA ASP A 73 -7.97 -11.38 2.63
C ASP A 73 -9.15 -10.74 3.38
N LEU A 74 -10.13 -10.21 2.64
CA LEU A 74 -11.29 -9.51 3.21
C LEU A 74 -12.36 -10.45 3.76
N ARG A 75 -12.15 -11.77 3.68
CA ARG A 75 -13.15 -12.76 4.13
C ARG A 75 -13.37 -12.80 5.64
N SER A 76 -12.53 -12.10 6.42
CA SER A 76 -12.72 -11.93 7.85
C SER A 76 -13.66 -10.77 8.14
N GLN A 77 -14.96 -11.03 8.20
CA GLN A 77 -15.93 -10.07 8.74
C GLN A 77 -15.56 -9.74 10.20
N GLY A 78 -15.60 -8.46 10.58
CA GLY A 78 -15.21 -7.94 11.89
C GLY A 78 -13.76 -7.45 12.01
N LEU A 79 -12.84 -7.87 11.14
CA LEU A 79 -11.42 -7.50 11.24
C LEU A 79 -11.11 -6.10 10.68
N PHE A 80 -12.04 -5.56 9.89
CA PHE A 80 -12.01 -4.20 9.35
C PHE A 80 -12.91 -3.23 10.12
N ASP A 81 -13.84 -3.72 10.94
CA ASP A 81 -14.71 -2.85 11.74
C ASP A 81 -13.85 -2.02 12.70
N ASP A 82 -12.84 -2.65 13.31
CA ASP A 82 -11.82 -1.99 14.15
C ASP A 82 -10.98 -0.94 13.39
N MET A 83 -10.91 -0.99 12.04
CA MET A 83 -10.20 0.01 11.23
C MET A 83 -11.05 1.25 10.94
N LEU A 84 -12.38 1.13 10.96
CA LEU A 84 -13.30 2.21 10.55
C LEU A 84 -13.74 3.09 11.73
N GLU A 85 -13.45 2.69 12.98
CA GLU A 85 -13.75 3.47 14.19
C GLU A 85 -12.71 4.57 14.53
N VAL A 86 -11.88 5.01 13.58
CA VAL A 86 -10.83 6.04 13.77
C VAL A 86 -11.33 7.44 13.42
#